data_AF-A0A7V4XU24-F1
#
_entry.id   AF-A0A7V4XU24-F1
#
_cell.length_a   1.000
_cell.length_b   1.000
_cell.length_c   1.000
_cell.angle_alpha   90.00
_cell.angle_beta   90.00
_cell.angle_gamma   90.00
#
_symmetry.space_group_name_H-M   'P 1'
#
loop_
_entity.id
_entity.type
_entity.pdbx_description
1 polymer ?
#
loop_
_entity_poly.entity_id
_entity_poly.type
_entity_poly.pdbx_seq_one_letter_code
_entity_poly.pdbx_strand_id
1 'polypeptide(L)'
;FHAEATSEKVAMGWHLDGRVTAVLGTHTHVPTADARVLPGGTAFQTDVGMSGPYDSVIGVEKEQVLHRFLTGMPAKFEAAKGDPRMAATLIECDGATGKATAVRTFLMGE
;
A
#
# COMPACT_ATOMS: atom_id res chain seq x y z
N PHE A 1 4.87 7.55 0.89
CA PHE A 1 3.93 8.70 0.99
C PHE A 1 2.64 8.20 1.62
N HIS A 2 2.35 8.60 2.85
CA HIS A 2 1.21 8.08 3.62
C HIS A 2 0.00 9.01 3.43
N ALA A 3 -1.02 8.57 2.70
CA ALA A 3 -2.17 9.39 2.32
C ALA A 3 -3.39 8.50 2.04
N GLU A 4 -4.59 9.06 2.04
CA GLU A 4 -5.82 8.32 1.70
C GLU A 4 -6.15 8.46 0.21
N ALA A 5 -6.23 9.70 -0.28
CA ALA A 5 -6.69 9.98 -1.63
C ALA A 5 -5.72 9.48 -2.70
N THR A 6 -6.20 8.59 -3.58
CA THR A 6 -5.41 8.07 -4.70
C THR A 6 -4.92 9.18 -5.64
N SER A 7 -5.72 10.22 -5.85
CA SER A 7 -5.34 11.39 -6.64
C SER A 7 -4.11 12.11 -6.09
N GLU A 8 -4.02 12.29 -4.77
CA GLU A 8 -2.87 12.91 -4.11
C GLU A 8 -1.61 12.05 -4.27
N LYS A 9 -1.75 10.72 -4.14
CA LYS A 9 -0.63 9.78 -4.31
C LYS A 9 -0.12 9.76 -5.75
N VAL A 10 -1.02 9.69 -6.73
CA VAL A 10 -0.65 9.71 -8.16
C VAL A 10 -0.04 11.06 -8.53
N ALA A 11 -0.58 12.18 -8.04
CA ALA A 11 0.00 13.51 -8.24
C ALA A 11 1.41 13.60 -7.64
N MET A 12 1.65 13.03 -6.46
CA MET A 12 2.98 12.96 -5.86
C MET A 12 3.96 12.12 -6.70
N GLY A 13 3.50 10.99 -7.24
CA GLY A 13 4.29 10.17 -8.17
C GLY A 13 4.75 10.96 -9.39
N TRP A 14 3.83 11.67 -10.05
CA TRP A 14 4.15 12.53 -11.19
C TRP A 14 5.00 13.73 -10.82
N HIS A 15 4.75 14.33 -9.66
CA HIS A 15 5.55 15.44 -9.19
C HIS A 15 7.02 15.00 -9.07
N LEU A 16 7.30 13.88 -8.38
CA LEU A 16 8.66 13.45 -8.07
C LEU A 16 9.33 12.58 -9.15
N ASP A 17 8.66 12.32 -10.28
CA ASP A 17 9.22 11.49 -11.35
C ASP A 17 10.59 12.03 -11.84
N GLY A 18 11.57 11.14 -11.92
CA GLY A 18 12.97 11.44 -12.28
C GLY A 18 13.78 12.15 -11.19
N ARG A 19 13.19 12.48 -10.04
CA ARG A 19 13.86 13.13 -8.89
C ARG A 19 14.14 12.18 -7.74
N VAL A 20 13.45 11.04 -7.69
CA VAL A 20 13.58 10.01 -6.66
C VAL A 20 13.57 8.62 -7.28
N THR A 21 14.18 7.64 -6.62
CA THR A 21 14.14 6.24 -7.07
C THR A 21 12.73 5.66 -7.04
N ALA A 22 11.93 6.02 -6.03
CA ALA A 22 10.61 5.44 -5.83
C ALA A 22 9.65 6.38 -5.07
N VAL A 23 8.36 6.27 -5.40
CA VAL A 23 7.24 6.82 -4.63
C VAL A 23 6.26 5.69 -4.36
N LEU A 24 6.31 5.15 -3.15
CA LEU A 24 5.40 4.11 -2.68
C LEU A 24 4.35 4.69 -1.73
N GLY A 25 3.08 4.50 -2.05
CA GLY A 25 1.98 4.89 -1.17
C GLY A 25 1.73 3.87 -0.06
N THR A 26 1.19 4.33 1.06
CA THR A 26 0.67 3.49 2.17
C THR A 26 -0.61 4.12 2.74
N HIS A 27 -1.20 3.51 3.77
CA HIS A 27 -2.38 3.94 4.57
C HIS A 27 -3.63 3.09 4.33
N THR A 28 -3.95 2.76 3.09
CA THR A 28 -5.25 2.15 2.76
C THR A 28 -5.32 0.65 3.07
N HIS A 29 -4.19 0.04 3.41
CA HIS A 29 -4.00 -1.37 3.78
C HIS A 29 -4.33 -2.40 2.68
N VAL A 30 -4.76 -1.97 1.50
CA VAL A 30 -5.04 -2.82 0.34
C VAL A 30 -3.99 -2.57 -0.74
N PRO A 31 -3.23 -3.59 -1.18
CA PRO A 31 -2.22 -3.43 -2.22
C PRO A 31 -2.87 -3.10 -3.56
N THR A 32 -2.31 -2.12 -4.27
CA THR A 32 -2.76 -1.77 -5.62
C THR A 32 -1.95 -2.48 -6.70
N ALA A 33 -2.63 -2.88 -7.78
CA ALA A 33 -2.01 -3.55 -8.94
C ALA A 33 -1.45 -2.57 -10.00
N ASP A 34 -1.16 -1.32 -9.61
CA ASP A 34 -0.74 -0.24 -10.50
C ASP A 34 0.77 0.03 -10.51
N ALA A 35 1.55 -0.90 -9.94
CA ALA A 35 2.99 -0.78 -9.85
C ALA A 35 3.64 -0.64 -11.23
N ARG A 36 4.42 0.42 -11.42
CA ARG A 36 5.11 0.71 -12.69
C ARG A 36 6.33 1.60 -12.49
N VAL A 37 7.25 1.58 -13.45
CA VAL A 37 8.31 2.59 -13.56
C VAL A 37 7.77 3.75 -14.40
N LEU A 38 7.83 4.96 -13.86
CA LEU A 38 7.43 6.19 -14.55
C LEU A 38 8.49 6.63 -15.57
N PRO A 39 8.16 7.48 -16.56
CA PRO A 39 9.07 7.86 -17.65
C PRO A 39 10.42 8.45 -17.21
N GLY A 40 10.46 9.17 -16.09
CA GLY A 40 11.69 9.72 -15.50
C GLY A 40 12.58 8.69 -14.81
N GLY A 41 12.10 7.46 -14.62
CA GLY A 41 12.81 6.37 -13.95
C GLY A 41 12.45 6.22 -12.47
N THR A 42 11.32 6.77 -12.02
CA THR A 42 10.82 6.58 -10.65
C THR A 42 9.87 5.39 -10.57
N ALA A 43 10.14 4.42 -9.70
CA ALA A 43 9.18 3.35 -9.39
C ALA A 43 7.97 3.93 -8.62
N PHE A 44 6.76 3.52 -8.99
CA PHE A 44 5.54 4.02 -8.37
C PHE A 44 4.58 2.87 -8.06
N GLN A 45 3.88 2.98 -6.93
CA GLN A 45 2.70 2.17 -6.58
C GLN A 45 1.79 2.99 -5.66
N THR A 46 0.48 3.00 -5.94
CA THR A 46 -0.48 3.81 -5.16
C THR A 46 -0.63 3.33 -3.72
N ASP A 47 -0.61 2.04 -3.44
CA ASP A 47 -0.51 1.55 -2.06
C ASP A 47 0.20 0.20 -2.01
N VAL A 48 1.22 0.10 -1.17
CA VAL A 48 1.95 -1.15 -0.90
C VAL A 48 1.04 -2.18 -0.24
N GLY A 49 0.01 -1.74 0.48
CA GLY A 49 -0.86 -2.60 1.28
C GLY A 49 -0.35 -2.76 2.73
N MET A 50 -0.97 -3.69 3.45
CA MET A 50 -0.66 -3.99 4.85
C MET A 50 0.11 -5.30 4.99
N SER A 51 0.96 -5.37 6.02
CA SER A 51 1.48 -6.63 6.57
C SER A 51 0.80 -6.89 7.90
N GLY A 52 -0.08 -7.88 7.95
CA GLY A 52 -0.99 -8.11 9.06
C GLY A 52 -2.11 -9.09 8.73
N PRO A 53 -3.14 -9.17 9.58
CA PRO A 53 -4.22 -10.14 9.45
C PRO A 53 -5.12 -9.77 8.26
N TYR A 54 -5.20 -10.62 7.23
CA TYR A 54 -6.03 -10.40 6.05
C TYR A 54 -7.45 -10.91 6.17
N ASP A 55 -7.69 -11.88 7.05
CA ASP A 55 -9.04 -12.29 7.45
C ASP A 55 -9.61 -11.30 8.48
N SER A 56 -9.69 -10.03 8.08
CA SER A 56 -10.04 -8.89 8.92
C SER A 56 -10.63 -7.77 8.07
N VAL A 57 -11.07 -6.68 8.71
CA VAL A 57 -11.35 -5.42 8.01
C VAL A 57 -10.21 -4.45 8.32
N ILE A 58 -9.27 -4.30 7.38
CA ILE A 58 -8.17 -3.32 7.47
C ILE A 58 -7.28 -3.55 8.72
N GLY A 59 -7.21 -4.79 9.22
CA GLY A 59 -6.43 -5.19 10.40
C GLY A 59 -7.27 -5.37 11.68
N VAL A 60 -8.56 -5.07 11.65
CA VAL A 60 -9.47 -5.09 12.81
C VAL A 60 -10.43 -6.27 12.73
N GLU A 61 -10.82 -6.83 13.88
CA GLU A 61 -11.84 -7.87 13.99
C GLU A 61 -13.13 -7.49 13.22
N LYS A 62 -13.57 -8.40 12.34
CA LYS A 62 -14.64 -8.14 11.35
C LYS A 62 -15.93 -7.69 12.02
N GLU A 63 -16.31 -8.38 13.09
CA GLU A 63 -17.57 -8.19 13.82
C GLU A 63 -17.65 -6.80 14.45
N GLN A 64 -16.53 -6.24 14.91
CA GLN A 64 -16.48 -4.91 15.54
C GLN A 64 -16.70 -3.81 14.52
N VAL A 65 -16.07 -3.94 13.34
CA VAL A 65 -16.25 -2.98 12.25
C VAL A 65 -17.66 -3.09 11.66
N LEU A 66 -18.17 -4.30 11.47
CA LEU A 66 -19.55 -4.54 11.01
C LEU A 66 -20.59 -4.00 12.00
N HIS A 67 -20.41 -4.22 13.31
CA HIS A 67 -21.29 -3.67 14.34
C HIS A 67 -21.40 -2.15 14.22
N ARG A 68 -20.26 -1.46 14.09
CA ARG A 68 -20.21 -0.01 13.92
C ARG A 68 -20.94 0.46 12.65
N PHE A 69 -20.74 -0.21 11.52
CA PHE A 69 -21.39 0.17 10.26
C PHE A 69 -22.91 -0.11 10.26
N LEU A 70 -23.35 -1.23 10.84
CA LEU A 70 -24.75 -1.62 10.85
C LEU A 70 -25.60 -0.82 11.85
N THR A 71 -25.01 -0.44 12.99
CA THR A 71 -25.75 0.18 14.10
C THR A 71 -25.47 1.67 14.24
N GLY A 72 -24.37 2.18 13.68
CA GLY A 72 -23.87 3.53 13.94
C GLY A 72 -23.31 3.73 15.36
N MET A 73 -23.33 2.71 16.21
CA MET A 73 -22.85 2.79 17.58
C MET A 73 -21.32 2.63 17.65
N PRO A 74 -20.64 3.26 18.63
CA PRO A 74 -19.21 3.05 18.83
C PRO A 74 -18.88 1.59 19.12
N ALA A 75 -17.80 1.10 18.50
CA ALA A 75 -17.20 -0.20 18.79
C ALA A 75 -15.75 -0.01 19.20
N LYS A 76 -15.26 -0.83 20.12
CA LYS A 76 -13.82 -0.93 20.39
C LYS A 76 -13.18 -1.66 19.21
N PHE A 77 -12.07 -1.15 18.69
CA PHE A 77 -11.31 -1.79 17.62
C PHE A 77 -10.14 -2.57 18.22
N GLU A 78 -10.18 -3.88 18.00
CA GLU A 78 -9.17 -4.84 18.42
C GLU A 78 -8.54 -5.45 17.17
N ALA A 79 -7.22 -5.66 17.22
CA ALA A 79 -6.49 -6.24 16.10
C ALA A 79 -6.93 -7.69 15.88
N ALA A 80 -7.21 -8.03 14.63
CA ALA A 80 -7.49 -9.41 14.24
C ALA A 80 -6.24 -10.30 14.38
N LYS A 81 -6.45 -11.61 14.49
CA LYS A 81 -5.34 -12.56 14.77
C LYS A 81 -5.10 -13.61 13.67
N GLY A 82 -6.06 -13.82 12.77
CA GLY A 82 -5.99 -14.83 11.71
C GLY A 82 -5.34 -14.33 10.42
N ASP A 83 -4.92 -15.27 9.57
CA ASP A 83 -4.44 -15.04 8.19
C ASP A 83 -3.36 -13.94 8.07
N PRO A 84 -2.19 -14.10 8.73
CA PRO A 84 -1.13 -13.11 8.62
C PRO A 84 -0.52 -13.14 7.22
N ARG A 85 -0.66 -12.04 6.48
CA ARG A 85 -0.02 -11.85 5.17
C ARG A 85 0.95 -10.68 5.21
N MET A 86 1.90 -10.69 4.28
CA MET A 86 2.87 -9.61 4.12
C MET A 86 2.76 -9.02 2.72
N ALA A 87 2.39 -7.75 2.62
CA ALA A 87 2.44 -7.00 1.38
C ALA A 87 3.78 -6.26 1.27
N ALA A 88 4.43 -6.37 0.10
CA ALA A 88 5.73 -5.76 -0.15
C ALA A 88 5.90 -5.35 -1.62
N THR A 89 6.82 -4.42 -1.85
CA THR A 89 7.20 -3.95 -3.19
C THR A 89 8.71 -4.08 -3.36
N LEU A 90 9.14 -4.88 -4.33
CA LEU A 90 10.54 -5.00 -4.72
C LEU A 90 10.85 -4.01 -5.82
N ILE A 91 11.95 -3.28 -5.67
CA ILE A 91 12.41 -2.30 -6.64
C ILE A 91 13.84 -2.65 -7.02
N GLU A 92 14.06 -2.82 -8.32
CA GLU A 92 15.39 -2.94 -8.91
C GLU A 92 15.79 -1.55 -9.41
N CYS A 93 17.01 -1.09 -9.12
CA CYS A 93 17.49 0.22 -9.53
C CYS A 93 18.98 0.20 -9.90
N ASP A 94 19.35 1.13 -10.77
CA ASP A 94 20.73 1.38 -11.15
C ASP A 94 21.46 2.15 -10.03
N GLY A 95 22.55 1.59 -9.52
CA GLY A 95 23.28 2.15 -8.38
C GLY A 95 24.04 3.46 -8.68
N ALA A 96 24.29 3.79 -9.95
CA ALA A 96 24.99 5.01 -10.34
C ALA A 96 24.03 6.19 -10.55
N THR A 97 22.84 5.91 -11.09
CA THR A 97 21.84 6.92 -11.48
C THR A 97 20.67 7.01 -10.52
N GLY A 98 20.44 5.99 -9.69
CA GLY A 98 19.29 5.87 -8.79
C GLY A 98 17.96 5.62 -9.51
N LYS A 99 17.96 5.42 -10.84
CA LYS A 99 16.74 5.15 -11.61
C LYS A 99 16.27 3.72 -11.40
N ALA A 100 14.98 3.55 -11.16
CA ALA A 100 14.35 2.24 -11.11
C ALA A 100 14.32 1.60 -12.51
N THR A 101 14.64 0.31 -12.57
CA THR A 101 14.62 -0.50 -13.79
C THR A 101 13.46 -1.49 -13.79
N ALA A 102 12.99 -1.91 -12.61
CA ALA A 102 11.82 -2.74 -12.44
C ALA A 102 11.14 -2.50 -11.08
N VAL A 103 9.84 -2.79 -11.03
CA VAL A 103 9.06 -2.80 -9.79
C VAL A 103 8.13 -4.02 -9.82
N ARG A 104 8.04 -4.74 -8.70
CA ARG A 104 7.19 -5.93 -8.55
C ARG A 104 6.49 -5.93 -7.19
N THR A 105 5.22 -6.30 -7.19
CA THR A 105 4.41 -6.42 -5.97
C THR A 105 4.42 -7.85 -5.45
N PHE A 106 4.39 -8.01 -4.13
CA PHE A 106 4.29 -9.30 -3.46
C PHE A 106 3.18 -9.23 -2.42
N LEU A 107 2.36 -10.27 -2.39
CA LEU A 107 1.51 -10.61 -1.26
C LEU A 107 1.89 -12.02 -0.83
N MET A 108 2.54 -12.15 0.32
CA MET A 108 3.04 -13.43 0.83
C MET A 108 2.15 -13.93 1.96
N GLY A 109 1.98 -15.25 2.07
CA GLY A 109 1.09 -15.89 3.04
C GLY A 109 -0.28 -16.31 2.49
N GLU A 110 -0.45 -16.30 1.16
CA GLU A 110 -1.54 -17.02 0.48
C GLU A 110 -1.35 -18.55 0.49
#